data_AF-A0A3P7IMW2-F1
#
_entry.id   AF-A0A3P7IMW2-F1
#
_cell.length_a   1.000
_cell.length_b   1.000
_cell.length_c   1.000
_cell.angle_alpha   90.00
_cell.angle_beta   90.00
_cell.angle_gamma   90.00
#
_symmetry.space_group_name_H-M   'P 1'
#
loop_
_entity.id
_entity.type
_entity.pdbx_description
1 polymer ?
#
loop_
_entity_poly.entity_id
_entity_poly.type
_entity_poly.pdbx_seq_one_letter_code
_entity_poly.pdbx_strand_id
1 'polypeptide(L)'
;MDDSDVFILDTPSNTRDSESPSPIEGIPRSYTDDPGKRFSFGLTELPRRSLSQPVPIQQQVQGRIVCFSDLDEGTQSAQAKALISPRKRRTPKVPTVLNEFFGVYCLISRSPVKHYKNRCYIGYTVDPNRRIQQHNGGREKGGAKKTDNRGPWDMVCIIHGFPNSVAALRFEWAWQNPEKSRVIKDLALKKSRKETPFAYRLRVACHLLNSRPWNRFALTFRWLIPLEELPFPKEIMPPKHVTKKYGLVEKSTSEVHSEKERFLKRGDCQLCGEDIKMLSQLVRCPALTCAAHFHAKCLASHGLNGE
;
A
#
# COMPACT_ATOMS: atom_id res chain seq x y z
N MET A 1 61.93 -34.81 23.35
CA MET A 1 60.92 -35.78 23.83
C MET A 1 59.58 -35.31 23.28
N ASP A 2 59.49 -35.10 21.96
CA ASP A 2 59.49 -36.10 20.86
C ASP A 2 58.16 -36.86 20.87
N ASP A 3 57.47 -37.05 19.76
CA ASP A 3 57.55 -36.49 18.42
C ASP A 3 56.23 -36.88 17.74
N SER A 4 55.99 -36.18 16.64
CA SER A 4 55.03 -36.38 15.56
C SER A 4 54.55 -37.79 15.20
N ASP A 5 53.38 -37.85 14.56
CA ASP A 5 53.30 -38.48 13.23
C ASP A 5 52.21 -37.85 12.35
N VAL A 6 52.69 -37.18 11.31
CA VAL A 6 52.00 -36.69 10.12
C VAL A 6 52.52 -37.55 8.96
N PHE A 7 51.65 -37.99 8.05
CA PHE A 7 52.09 -38.47 6.74
C PHE A 7 51.32 -37.78 5.61
N ILE A 8 52.09 -37.12 4.75
CA ILE A 8 51.81 -36.72 3.36
C ILE A 8 52.83 -37.55 2.53
N LEU A 9 52.55 -38.19 1.39
CA LEU A 9 52.45 -37.67 0.01
C LEU A 9 52.36 -38.89 -0.93
N ASP A 10 51.59 -38.82 -2.02
CA ASP A 10 52.16 -38.62 -3.37
C ASP A 10 51.13 -38.76 -4.50
N THR A 11 51.20 -37.79 -5.41
CA THR A 11 50.60 -37.77 -6.75
C THR A 11 51.39 -38.65 -7.73
N PRO A 12 50.81 -38.96 -8.90
CA PRO A 12 51.44 -38.41 -10.11
C PRO A 12 50.45 -37.80 -11.12
N SER A 13 50.97 -36.79 -11.81
CA SER A 13 50.46 -36.10 -13.00
C SER A 13 50.53 -36.96 -14.28
N ASN A 14 49.57 -36.81 -15.22
CA ASN A 14 49.77 -36.09 -16.50
C ASN A 14 48.50 -36.11 -17.41
N THR A 15 48.18 -34.93 -17.98
CA THR A 15 47.71 -34.58 -19.37
C THR A 15 46.68 -35.47 -20.08
N ARG A 16 45.66 -35.01 -20.84
CA ARG A 16 45.34 -33.72 -21.51
C ARG A 16 43.91 -33.87 -22.10
N ASP A 17 43.41 -32.77 -22.68
CA ASP A 17 42.23 -32.61 -23.58
C ASP A 17 40.91 -32.25 -22.85
N SER A 18 40.58 -30.96 -22.73
CA SER A 18 39.99 -30.06 -23.73
C SER A 18 38.49 -30.30 -23.96
N GLU A 19 37.65 -29.56 -23.22
CA GLU A 19 36.41 -28.99 -23.76
C GLU A 19 35.86 -27.96 -22.77
N SER A 20 35.98 -26.68 -23.14
CA SER A 20 35.35 -25.54 -22.52
C SER A 20 33.85 -25.52 -22.86
N PRO A 21 32.91 -25.49 -21.91
CA PRO A 21 31.53 -25.18 -22.23
C PRO A 21 31.41 -23.69 -22.55
N SER A 22 30.87 -23.43 -23.73
CA SER A 22 30.56 -22.14 -24.34
C SER A 22 29.67 -21.24 -23.46
N PRO A 23 29.77 -19.91 -23.63
CA PRO A 23 28.90 -18.97 -22.91
C PRO A 23 27.46 -19.12 -23.40
N ILE A 24 26.52 -19.34 -22.49
CA ILE A 24 25.09 -19.32 -22.79
C ILE A 24 24.69 -17.89 -23.20
N GLU A 25 24.41 -17.71 -24.48
CA GLU A 25 23.76 -16.54 -25.06
C GLU A 25 22.32 -16.40 -24.53
N GLY A 26 21.89 -15.16 -24.25
CA GLY A 26 20.46 -14.87 -24.01
C GLY A 26 20.12 -13.94 -22.84
N ILE A 27 21.09 -13.28 -22.20
CA ILE A 27 20.82 -12.19 -21.24
C ILE A 27 21.06 -10.85 -21.94
N PRO A 28 20.04 -10.00 -22.16
CA PRO A 28 20.28 -8.61 -22.52
C PRO A 28 20.85 -7.85 -21.32
N ARG A 29 22.18 -7.67 -21.31
CA ARG A 29 22.85 -6.55 -20.65
C ARG A 29 22.95 -5.39 -21.65
N SER A 30 22.95 -4.17 -21.12
CA SER A 30 23.07 -2.85 -21.77
C SER A 30 21.92 -2.34 -22.65
N TYR A 31 21.12 -1.44 -22.08
CA TYR A 31 20.55 -0.29 -22.79
C TYR A 31 21.43 0.92 -22.46
N THR A 32 22.50 1.10 -23.24
CA THR A 32 23.22 2.36 -23.37
C THR A 32 23.24 2.66 -24.86
N ASP A 33 22.33 3.54 -25.27
CA ASP A 33 22.43 4.50 -26.38
C ASP A 33 21.02 4.94 -26.78
N ASP A 34 20.48 5.88 -25.98
CA ASP A 34 19.38 6.75 -26.40
C ASP A 34 19.86 8.20 -26.25
N PRO A 35 20.10 8.94 -27.35
CA PRO A 35 20.61 10.29 -27.29
C PRO A 35 19.46 11.28 -27.13
N GLY A 36 19.13 11.67 -25.89
CA GLY A 36 18.18 12.77 -25.73
C GLY A 36 17.66 13.06 -24.33
N LYS A 37 18.27 14.08 -23.71
CA LYS A 37 17.67 14.97 -22.70
C LYS A 37 17.61 14.44 -21.26
N ARG A 38 18.79 14.57 -20.65
CA ARG A 38 19.07 14.66 -19.21
C ARG A 38 18.30 15.84 -18.60
N PHE A 39 17.51 15.59 -17.56
CA PHE A 39 16.91 16.64 -16.73
C PHE A 39 18.02 17.28 -15.88
N SER A 40 18.34 18.54 -16.17
CA SER A 40 19.12 19.43 -15.31
C SER A 40 18.16 20.34 -14.53
N PHE A 41 18.34 20.42 -13.21
CA PHE A 41 17.76 21.49 -12.41
C PHE A 41 18.53 22.78 -12.71
N GLY A 42 17.91 23.67 -13.50
CA GLY A 42 18.43 24.98 -13.84
C GLY A 42 17.38 26.05 -13.55
N LEU A 43 17.65 26.84 -12.52
CA LEU A 43 17.07 28.17 -12.31
C LEU A 43 17.55 29.09 -13.43
N THR A 44 16.63 29.73 -14.18
CA THR A 44 16.66 31.10 -14.72
C THR A 44 15.56 31.24 -15.79
N GLU A 45 14.54 32.07 -15.53
CA GLU A 45 14.31 33.42 -16.10
C GLU A 45 13.71 33.42 -17.51
N LEU A 46 12.49 33.98 -17.62
CA LEU A 46 11.86 34.39 -18.88
C LEU A 46 11.84 35.93 -18.99
N PRO A 47 11.80 36.50 -20.21
CA PRO A 47 12.28 37.85 -20.50
C PRO A 47 11.24 38.97 -20.30
N ARG A 48 11.80 40.15 -19.98
CA ARG A 48 11.18 41.49 -19.94
C ARG A 48 10.78 42.01 -21.33
N ARG A 49 9.71 42.83 -21.36
CA ARG A 49 9.63 44.28 -21.73
C ARG A 49 8.18 44.61 -22.08
N SER A 50 7.58 45.78 -21.87
CA SER A 50 7.89 47.10 -21.26
C SER A 50 6.53 47.87 -21.28
N LEU A 51 6.14 48.71 -20.33
CA LEU A 51 6.47 50.14 -20.26
C LEU A 51 5.84 50.77 -19.00
N SER A 52 6.54 51.79 -18.51
CA SER A 52 6.41 52.67 -17.34
C SER A 52 5.35 53.79 -17.50
N GLN A 53 4.76 54.46 -16.49
CA GLN A 53 5.25 55.47 -15.48
C GLN A 53 4.02 56.12 -14.76
N PRO A 54 4.11 57.11 -13.82
CA PRO A 54 5.07 57.48 -12.75
C PRO A 54 4.44 57.86 -11.36
N VAL A 55 5.32 58.24 -10.42
CA VAL A 55 5.22 58.65 -8.97
C VAL A 55 4.67 60.09 -8.76
N PRO A 56 4.40 60.64 -7.53
CA PRO A 56 5.45 61.10 -6.58
C PRO A 56 5.14 60.98 -5.05
N ILE A 57 6.21 61.20 -4.26
CA ILE A 57 6.35 61.33 -2.79
C ILE A 57 6.57 62.82 -2.43
N GLN A 58 6.14 63.30 -1.23
CA GLN A 58 6.91 64.13 -0.26
C GLN A 58 6.03 64.62 0.93
N GLN A 59 6.42 64.32 2.20
CA GLN A 59 7.01 65.20 3.27
C GLN A 59 5.99 66.15 3.95
N GLN A 60 5.97 66.49 5.25
CA GLN A 60 6.77 66.37 6.51
C GLN A 60 5.75 66.58 7.68
N VAL A 61 6.01 66.29 8.97
CA VAL A 61 6.47 67.26 10.01
C VAL A 61 6.53 66.54 11.38
N GLN A 62 7.40 67.06 12.25
CA GLN A 62 7.92 66.64 13.56
C GLN A 62 6.93 66.63 14.75
N GLY A 63 7.27 65.90 15.82
CA GLY A 63 6.70 66.09 17.16
C GLY A 63 7.25 65.11 18.22
N ARG A 64 7.70 65.64 19.36
CA ARG A 64 8.52 65.02 20.43
C ARG A 64 7.85 63.95 21.29
N ILE A 65 8.70 63.10 21.89
CA ILE A 65 8.44 62.17 22.99
C ILE A 65 8.16 62.94 24.29
N VAL A 66 7.16 62.50 25.07
CA VAL A 66 7.10 62.71 26.52
C VAL A 66 6.54 61.45 27.18
N CYS A 67 7.30 60.88 28.11
CA CYS A 67 6.83 59.86 29.04
C CYS A 67 6.09 60.55 30.19
N PHE A 68 4.97 59.99 30.65
CA PHE A 68 4.41 60.31 31.96
C PHE A 68 3.84 59.04 32.61
N SER A 69 4.16 58.92 33.88
CA SER A 69 3.83 57.85 34.80
C SER A 69 2.52 58.12 35.56
N ASP A 70 2.03 57.06 36.20
CA ASP A 70 1.20 57.00 37.41
C ASP A 70 -0.33 57.25 37.35
N LEU A 71 -1.03 56.19 37.80
CA LEU A 71 -2.24 56.10 38.66
C LEU A 71 -3.54 56.84 38.23
N ASP A 72 -4.64 56.09 38.08
CA ASP A 72 -5.68 56.05 39.13
C ASP A 72 -6.76 54.96 38.89
N GLU A 73 -7.33 54.47 39.99
CA GLU A 73 -8.45 53.53 40.08
C GLU A 73 -9.76 54.13 39.56
N GLY A 74 -10.63 53.30 38.95
CA GLY A 74 -12.02 53.69 38.81
C GLY A 74 -12.83 52.95 37.74
N THR A 75 -13.76 52.12 38.20
CA THR A 75 -14.99 51.70 37.50
C THR A 75 -14.84 50.50 36.56
N GLN A 76 -15.10 49.30 37.11
CA GLN A 76 -15.38 48.09 36.34
C GLN A 76 -16.64 48.28 35.50
N SER A 77 -16.47 48.70 34.24
CA SER A 77 -17.56 48.71 33.26
C SER A 77 -17.86 47.27 32.84
N ALA A 78 -19.15 46.92 32.83
CA ALA A 78 -19.69 45.62 32.43
C ALA A 78 -19.32 45.21 30.98
N GLN A 79 -18.64 46.07 30.22
CA GLN A 79 -18.20 45.81 28.84
C GLN A 79 -16.86 45.05 28.77
N ALA A 80 -16.08 44.98 29.87
CA ALA A 80 -14.83 44.20 29.87
C ALA A 80 -15.03 42.67 29.91
N LYS A 81 -16.23 42.19 30.29
CA LYS A 81 -16.54 40.75 30.29
C LYS A 81 -16.90 40.20 28.90
N ALA A 82 -17.18 41.05 27.91
CA ALA A 82 -17.60 40.64 26.57
C ALA A 82 -16.43 40.35 25.60
N LEU A 83 -15.18 40.66 25.98
CA LEU A 83 -13.99 40.47 25.14
C LEU A 83 -13.19 39.18 25.41
N ILE A 84 -13.63 38.35 26.36
CA ILE A 84 -13.01 37.04 26.60
C ILE A 84 -13.94 35.97 26.05
N SER A 85 -13.82 35.72 24.74
CA SER A 85 -14.38 34.51 24.12
C SER A 85 -13.93 33.30 24.95
N PRO A 86 -14.84 32.37 25.33
CA PRO A 86 -14.45 31.19 26.10
C PRO A 86 -13.33 30.51 25.33
N ARG A 87 -12.12 30.45 25.91
CA ARG A 87 -11.03 29.65 25.37
C ARG A 87 -11.52 28.22 25.31
N LYS A 88 -12.05 27.80 24.16
CA LYS A 88 -12.47 26.43 23.89
C LYS A 88 -11.23 25.59 24.17
N ARG A 89 -11.20 24.90 25.33
CA ARG A 89 -10.08 24.04 25.72
C ARG A 89 -9.91 23.03 24.59
N ARG A 90 -8.89 23.24 23.76
CA ARG A 90 -8.51 22.29 22.72
C ARG A 90 -7.95 21.09 23.46
N THR A 91 -8.74 20.05 23.62
CA THR A 91 -8.24 18.75 24.07
C THR A 91 -7.13 18.34 23.09
N PRO A 92 -5.91 18.05 23.56
CA PRO A 92 -4.84 17.61 22.68
C PRO A 92 -5.29 16.32 21.96
N LYS A 93 -5.31 16.36 20.62
CA LYS A 93 -5.64 15.17 19.82
C LYS A 93 -4.49 14.18 19.93
N VAL A 94 -4.81 12.94 20.30
CA VAL A 94 -3.83 11.85 20.30
C VAL A 94 -3.29 11.66 18.87
N PRO A 95 -1.96 11.57 18.66
CA PRO A 95 -1.40 11.25 17.36
C PRO A 95 -1.93 9.91 16.84
N THR A 96 -2.27 9.84 15.56
CA THR A 96 -2.77 8.60 14.93
C THR A 96 -1.95 8.27 13.69
N VAL A 97 -1.66 6.98 13.48
CA VAL A 97 -1.00 6.47 12.28
C VAL A 97 -2.03 5.72 11.45
N LEU A 98 -2.06 5.99 10.14
CA LEU A 98 -2.90 5.24 9.20
C LEU A 98 -2.34 3.84 9.01
N ASN A 99 -3.20 2.83 9.15
CA ASN A 99 -2.81 1.46 8.89
C ASN A 99 -2.62 1.26 7.39
N GLU A 100 -1.58 0.53 7.00
CA GLU A 100 -1.32 0.23 5.60
C GLU A 100 -2.46 -0.60 5.01
N PHE A 101 -2.85 -0.26 3.78
CA PHE A 101 -3.87 -0.99 3.05
C PHE A 101 -3.39 -1.22 1.63
N PHE A 102 -3.48 -2.47 1.18
CA PHE A 102 -3.13 -2.89 -0.18
C PHE A 102 -4.28 -3.74 -0.72
N GLY A 103 -4.96 -3.24 -1.75
CA GLY A 103 -6.12 -3.93 -2.32
C GLY A 103 -6.10 -3.94 -3.85
N VAL A 104 -6.54 -5.06 -4.41
CA VAL A 104 -6.78 -5.24 -5.85
C VAL A 104 -8.28 -5.42 -6.07
N TYR A 105 -8.87 -4.56 -6.89
CA TYR A 105 -10.31 -4.46 -7.08
C TYR A 105 -10.73 -4.77 -8.51
N CYS A 106 -12.00 -5.13 -8.68
CA CYS A 106 -12.65 -5.24 -9.98
C CYS A 106 -13.79 -4.22 -10.08
N LEU A 107 -13.78 -3.42 -11.13
CA LEU A 107 -14.85 -2.52 -11.51
C LEU A 107 -15.77 -3.17 -12.54
N ILE A 108 -17.02 -2.74 -12.59
CA ILE A 108 -17.96 -2.97 -13.69
C ILE A 108 -18.43 -1.62 -14.22
N SER A 109 -18.36 -1.43 -15.54
CA SER A 109 -18.92 -0.25 -16.19
C SER A 109 -20.44 -0.34 -16.26
N ARG A 110 -21.12 0.70 -15.78
CA ARG A 110 -22.57 0.94 -15.91
C ARG A 110 -22.89 1.91 -17.05
N SER A 111 -21.97 2.06 -18.00
CA SER A 111 -22.20 2.93 -19.14
C SER A 111 -23.47 2.51 -19.91
N PRO A 112 -24.31 3.47 -20.33
CA PRO A 112 -25.47 3.17 -21.19
C PRO A 112 -25.04 2.72 -22.59
N VAL A 113 -23.82 3.04 -23.01
CA VAL A 113 -23.27 2.64 -24.30
C VAL A 113 -22.97 1.14 -24.29
N LYS A 114 -23.68 0.38 -25.15
CA LYS A 114 -23.61 -1.10 -25.23
C LYS A 114 -22.19 -1.65 -25.30
N HIS A 115 -21.28 -0.96 -26.00
CA HIS A 115 -19.89 -1.39 -26.13
C HIS A 115 -19.09 -1.34 -24.81
N TYR A 116 -19.46 -0.44 -23.89
CA TYR A 116 -18.78 -0.27 -22.59
C TYR A 116 -19.52 -0.93 -21.44
N LYS A 117 -20.85 -1.09 -21.55
CA LYS A 117 -21.70 -1.72 -20.54
C LYS A 117 -21.14 -3.08 -20.11
N ASN A 118 -21.09 -3.30 -18.80
CA ASN A 118 -20.62 -4.51 -18.14
C ASN A 118 -19.15 -4.89 -18.42
N ARG A 119 -18.35 -3.98 -19.00
CA ARG A 119 -16.90 -4.21 -19.09
C ARG A 119 -16.27 -4.14 -17.71
N CYS A 120 -15.29 -5.00 -17.49
CA CYS A 120 -14.53 -5.01 -16.26
C CYS A 120 -13.22 -4.24 -16.39
N TYR A 121 -12.80 -3.63 -15.30
CA TYR A 121 -11.47 -3.07 -15.13
C TYR A 121 -10.90 -3.57 -13.81
N ILE A 122 -9.67 -4.07 -13.82
CA ILE A 122 -8.98 -4.51 -12.61
C ILE A 122 -7.92 -3.47 -12.27
N GLY A 123 -7.79 -3.10 -11.00
CA GLY A 123 -6.77 -2.17 -10.57
C GLY A 123 -6.32 -2.39 -9.13
N TYR A 124 -5.27 -1.69 -8.77
CA TYR A 124 -4.70 -1.67 -7.42
C TYR A 124 -4.95 -0.31 -6.74
N THR A 125 -5.12 -0.33 -5.41
CA THR A 125 -5.26 0.88 -4.60
C THR A 125 -4.83 0.68 -3.14
N VAL A 126 -4.43 1.79 -2.53
CA VAL A 126 -4.27 1.94 -1.06
C VAL A 126 -5.46 2.66 -0.42
N ASP A 127 -6.37 3.21 -1.23
CA ASP A 127 -7.57 3.92 -0.78
C ASP A 127 -8.71 3.68 -1.78
N PRO A 128 -9.57 2.67 -1.57
CA PRO A 128 -10.65 2.31 -2.49
C PRO A 128 -11.67 3.42 -2.71
N ASN A 129 -12.02 4.14 -1.63
CA ASN A 129 -13.03 5.20 -1.65
C ASN A 129 -12.56 6.39 -2.49
N ARG A 130 -11.29 6.79 -2.34
CA ARG A 130 -10.68 7.80 -3.23
C ARG A 130 -10.59 7.28 -4.66
N ARG A 131 -10.18 6.02 -4.85
CA ARG A 131 -9.89 5.48 -6.18
C ARG A 131 -11.13 5.36 -7.07
N ILE A 132 -12.28 4.97 -6.52
CA ILE A 132 -13.53 4.91 -7.30
C ILE A 132 -13.97 6.30 -7.77
N GLN A 133 -13.81 7.33 -6.93
CA GLN A 133 -14.08 8.72 -7.30
C GLN A 133 -13.17 9.20 -8.43
N GLN A 134 -11.89 8.85 -8.40
CA GLN A 134 -10.95 9.18 -9.50
C GLN A 134 -11.38 8.52 -10.82
N HIS A 135 -11.80 7.26 -10.80
CA HIS A 135 -12.27 6.58 -12.00
C HIS A 135 -13.52 7.25 -12.59
N ASN A 136 -14.46 7.66 -11.74
CA ASN A 136 -15.69 8.32 -12.17
C ASN A 136 -15.51 9.81 -12.49
N GLY A 137 -14.48 10.45 -11.95
CA GLY A 137 -14.08 11.83 -12.28
C GLY A 137 -13.22 11.96 -13.53
N GLY A 138 -12.87 10.84 -14.20
CA GLY A 138 -12.09 10.84 -15.43
C GLY A 138 -10.59 11.04 -15.24
N ARG A 139 -9.86 11.06 -16.37
CA ARG A 139 -8.38 11.12 -16.39
C ARG A 139 -7.82 12.37 -15.70
N GLU A 140 -8.49 13.50 -15.82
CA GLU A 140 -8.07 14.78 -15.23
C GLU A 140 -8.08 14.75 -13.69
N LYS A 141 -8.91 13.88 -13.09
CA LYS A 141 -8.96 13.67 -11.63
C LYS A 141 -8.07 12.51 -11.18
N GLY A 142 -7.18 12.01 -12.03
CA GLY A 142 -6.27 10.88 -11.74
C GLY A 142 -6.85 9.50 -12.03
N GLY A 143 -7.99 9.43 -12.75
CA GLY A 143 -8.55 8.18 -13.26
C GLY A 143 -7.64 7.53 -14.30
N ALA A 144 -7.72 6.21 -14.43
CA ALA A 144 -6.96 5.48 -15.44
C ALA A 144 -7.45 5.83 -16.86
N LYS A 145 -6.54 5.97 -17.83
CA LYS A 145 -6.90 6.20 -19.25
C LYS A 145 -7.89 5.17 -19.78
N LYS A 146 -7.77 3.90 -19.36
CA LYS A 146 -8.67 2.81 -19.79
C LYS A 146 -10.10 2.94 -19.24
N THR A 147 -10.33 3.75 -18.21
CA THR A 147 -11.65 3.95 -17.59
C THR A 147 -12.31 5.28 -17.98
N ASP A 148 -11.56 6.17 -18.62
CA ASP A 148 -12.00 7.50 -19.00
C ASP A 148 -13.16 7.47 -20.00
N ASN A 149 -14.22 8.26 -19.74
CA ASN A 149 -15.46 8.34 -20.55
C ASN A 149 -16.16 7.00 -20.82
N ARG A 150 -15.93 6.00 -19.96
CA ARG A 150 -16.47 4.64 -20.08
C ARG A 150 -17.26 4.21 -18.86
N GLY A 151 -17.50 5.14 -17.94
CA GLY A 151 -18.27 4.95 -16.72
C GLY A 151 -19.77 5.29 -16.89
N PRO A 152 -20.50 5.49 -15.78
CA PRO A 152 -19.99 5.40 -14.41
C PRO A 152 -19.52 3.97 -14.08
N TRP A 153 -18.56 3.87 -13.17
CA TRP A 153 -17.94 2.63 -12.72
C TRP A 153 -18.40 2.30 -11.31
N ASP A 154 -18.70 1.03 -11.11
CA ASP A 154 -18.96 0.45 -9.80
C ASP A 154 -17.79 -0.43 -9.39
N MET A 155 -17.25 -0.22 -8.18
CA MET A 155 -16.27 -1.13 -7.60
C MET A 155 -17.03 -2.26 -6.90
N VAL A 156 -17.09 -3.42 -7.54
CA VAL A 156 -17.97 -4.51 -7.09
C VAL A 156 -17.31 -5.37 -6.02
N CYS A 157 -16.04 -5.70 -6.18
CA CYS A 157 -15.29 -6.47 -5.20
C CYS A 157 -13.84 -5.99 -5.08
N ILE A 158 -13.23 -6.31 -3.94
CA ILE A 158 -11.82 -6.04 -3.66
C ILE A 158 -11.20 -7.20 -2.86
N ILE A 159 -10.02 -7.62 -3.28
CA ILE A 159 -9.17 -8.56 -2.56
C ILE A 159 -8.11 -7.72 -1.84
N HIS A 160 -7.96 -7.88 -0.54
CA HIS A 160 -7.01 -7.09 0.27
C HIS A 160 -6.41 -7.94 1.39
N GLY A 161 -5.49 -7.34 2.16
CA GLY A 161 -4.64 -8.07 3.11
C GLY A 161 -3.32 -8.55 2.51
N PHE A 162 -2.93 -8.01 1.35
CA PHE A 162 -1.60 -8.27 0.80
C PHE A 162 -0.52 -7.73 1.74
N PRO A 163 0.62 -8.43 1.91
CA PRO A 163 1.67 -8.01 2.84
C PRO A 163 2.42 -6.75 2.40
N ASN A 164 2.35 -6.39 1.12
CA ASN A 164 2.94 -5.19 0.55
C ASN A 164 2.37 -4.89 -0.85
N SER A 165 2.72 -3.71 -1.37
CA SER A 165 2.32 -3.26 -2.71
C SER A 165 2.81 -4.19 -3.83
N VAL A 166 4.02 -4.74 -3.74
CA VAL A 166 4.60 -5.62 -4.78
C VAL A 166 3.77 -6.91 -4.92
N ALA A 167 3.38 -7.53 -3.82
CA ALA A 167 2.54 -8.71 -3.81
C ALA A 167 1.16 -8.45 -4.44
N ALA A 168 0.56 -7.29 -4.13
CA ALA A 168 -0.71 -6.85 -4.68
C ALA A 168 -0.61 -6.54 -6.18
N LEU A 169 0.42 -5.81 -6.62
CA LEU A 169 0.64 -5.46 -8.03
C LEU A 169 0.89 -6.70 -8.90
N ARG A 170 1.62 -7.71 -8.38
CA ARG A 170 1.77 -8.99 -9.08
C ARG A 170 0.43 -9.71 -9.24
N PHE A 171 -0.44 -9.66 -8.21
CA PHE A 171 -1.79 -10.23 -8.30
C PHE A 171 -2.64 -9.49 -9.34
N GLU A 172 -2.62 -8.15 -9.30
CA GLU A 172 -3.33 -7.29 -10.26
C GLU A 172 -2.93 -7.60 -11.69
N TRP A 173 -1.63 -7.65 -11.98
CA TRP A 173 -1.14 -7.97 -13.31
C TRP A 173 -1.57 -9.37 -13.77
N ALA A 174 -1.46 -10.38 -12.89
CA ALA A 174 -1.89 -11.75 -13.20
C ALA A 174 -3.40 -11.85 -13.45
N TRP A 175 -4.20 -11.08 -12.71
CA TRP A 175 -5.65 -11.03 -12.86
C TRP A 175 -6.07 -10.31 -14.14
N GLN A 176 -5.33 -9.28 -14.55
CA GLN A 176 -5.52 -8.60 -15.83
C GLN A 176 -5.17 -9.51 -17.02
N ASN A 177 -4.07 -10.27 -16.92
CA ASN A 177 -3.44 -11.02 -18.01
C ASN A 177 -3.32 -12.53 -17.69
N PRO A 178 -4.44 -13.26 -17.47
CA PRO A 178 -4.40 -14.66 -17.08
C PRO A 178 -3.64 -15.56 -18.07
N GLU A 179 -3.71 -15.25 -19.37
CA GLU A 179 -3.05 -15.99 -20.44
C GLU A 179 -1.52 -15.81 -20.47
N LYS A 180 -1.00 -14.75 -19.84
CA LYS A 180 0.44 -14.46 -19.75
C LYS A 180 1.01 -14.79 -18.38
N SER A 181 0.15 -14.94 -17.38
CA SER A 181 0.56 -15.18 -16.01
C SER A 181 1.20 -16.56 -15.87
N ARG A 182 2.48 -16.61 -15.52
CA ARG A 182 3.20 -17.87 -15.22
C ARG A 182 2.49 -18.75 -14.19
N VAL A 183 1.63 -18.17 -13.36
CA VAL A 183 0.92 -18.87 -12.28
C VAL A 183 -0.28 -19.67 -12.81
N ILE A 184 -0.97 -19.18 -13.85
CA ILE A 184 -2.25 -19.75 -14.31
C ILE A 184 -2.36 -19.88 -15.84
N LYS A 185 -1.31 -19.54 -16.60
CA LYS A 185 -1.29 -19.64 -18.08
C LYS A 185 -1.55 -21.06 -18.57
N ASP A 186 -1.04 -22.05 -17.84
CA ASP A 186 -1.12 -23.46 -18.22
C ASP A 186 -2.55 -24.01 -18.07
N LEU A 187 -3.41 -23.31 -17.31
CA LEU A 187 -4.84 -23.61 -17.22
C LEU A 187 -5.61 -23.16 -18.49
N ALA A 188 -4.98 -22.40 -19.38
CA ALA A 188 -5.54 -21.91 -20.64
C ALA A 188 -6.95 -21.32 -20.50
N LEU A 189 -7.19 -20.55 -19.43
CA LEU A 189 -8.52 -20.03 -19.09
C LEU A 189 -9.09 -19.18 -20.22
N LYS A 190 -10.27 -19.55 -20.69
CA LYS A 190 -11.06 -18.79 -21.68
C LYS A 190 -12.42 -18.44 -21.11
N LYS A 191 -12.94 -17.27 -21.49
CA LYS A 191 -14.31 -16.87 -21.16
C LYS A 191 -15.29 -17.70 -21.97
N SER A 192 -16.27 -18.32 -21.30
CA SER A 192 -17.34 -19.02 -22.03
C SER A 192 -18.33 -18.02 -22.64
N ARG A 193 -19.10 -18.43 -23.66
CA ARG A 193 -20.09 -17.55 -24.30
C ARG A 193 -21.20 -17.12 -23.35
N LYS A 194 -21.63 -18.01 -22.44
CA LYS A 194 -22.69 -17.76 -21.45
C LYS A 194 -22.18 -17.01 -20.20
N GLU A 195 -20.88 -16.94 -20.01
CA GLU A 195 -20.25 -16.31 -18.83
C GLU A 195 -20.17 -14.79 -19.01
N THR A 196 -20.63 -14.04 -18.00
CA THR A 196 -20.50 -12.59 -17.98
C THR A 196 -19.03 -12.20 -17.86
N PRO A 197 -18.63 -10.99 -18.32
CA PRO A 197 -17.25 -10.52 -18.13
C PRO A 197 -16.81 -10.56 -16.66
N PHE A 198 -17.72 -10.24 -15.73
CA PHE A 198 -17.42 -10.25 -14.30
C PHE A 198 -17.30 -11.66 -13.74
N ALA A 199 -18.20 -12.59 -14.09
CA ALA A 199 -18.10 -13.99 -13.68
C ALA A 199 -16.75 -14.62 -14.10
N TYR A 200 -16.28 -14.31 -15.31
CA TYR A 200 -14.95 -14.70 -15.77
C TYR A 200 -13.83 -14.16 -14.90
N ARG A 201 -13.86 -12.85 -14.58
CA ARG A 201 -12.85 -12.25 -13.70
C ARG A 201 -12.91 -12.84 -12.29
N LEU A 202 -14.10 -13.14 -11.76
CA LEU A 202 -14.25 -13.80 -10.47
C LEU A 202 -13.61 -15.19 -10.47
N ARG A 203 -13.83 -15.99 -11.52
CA ARG A 203 -13.21 -17.31 -11.67
C ARG A 203 -11.68 -17.24 -11.76
N VAL A 204 -11.14 -16.30 -12.56
CA VAL A 204 -9.70 -16.06 -12.62
C VAL A 204 -9.15 -15.70 -11.23
N ALA A 205 -9.83 -14.83 -10.49
CA ALA A 205 -9.43 -14.46 -9.13
C ALA A 205 -9.39 -15.67 -8.20
N CYS A 206 -10.36 -16.58 -8.29
CA CYS A 206 -10.38 -17.81 -7.48
C CYS A 206 -9.19 -18.72 -7.80
N HIS A 207 -8.81 -18.88 -9.08
CA HIS A 207 -7.58 -19.60 -9.42
C HIS A 207 -6.34 -18.93 -8.83
N LEU A 208 -6.23 -17.60 -8.91
CA LEU A 208 -5.10 -16.87 -8.34
C LEU A 208 -5.03 -17.00 -6.81
N LEU A 209 -6.17 -16.91 -6.12
CA LEU A 209 -6.26 -17.09 -4.67
C LEU A 209 -5.82 -18.50 -4.24
N ASN A 210 -6.02 -19.51 -5.07
CA ASN A 210 -5.55 -20.89 -4.82
C ASN A 210 -4.11 -21.15 -5.25
N SER A 211 -3.46 -20.19 -5.89
CA SER A 211 -2.11 -20.36 -6.44
C SER A 211 -1.04 -19.67 -5.59
N ARG A 212 0.18 -20.20 -5.62
CA ARG A 212 1.33 -19.55 -4.97
C ARG A 212 1.70 -18.23 -5.69
N PRO A 213 2.17 -17.21 -4.95
CA PRO A 213 2.35 -17.19 -3.50
C PRO A 213 1.08 -16.83 -2.71
N TRP A 214 -0.01 -16.44 -3.39
CA TRP A 214 -1.16 -15.80 -2.75
C TRP A 214 -2.01 -16.71 -1.87
N ASN A 215 -1.99 -18.02 -2.14
CA ASN A 215 -2.64 -19.02 -1.29
C ASN A 215 -2.00 -19.22 0.09
N ARG A 216 -0.92 -18.49 0.41
CA ARG A 216 -0.28 -18.45 1.74
C ARG A 216 -0.48 -17.13 2.47
N PHE A 217 -1.19 -16.19 1.85
CA PHE A 217 -1.46 -14.89 2.45
C PHE A 217 -2.82 -14.90 3.16
N ALA A 218 -2.92 -14.18 4.27
CA ALA A 218 -4.17 -13.97 5.01
C ALA A 218 -5.07 -12.95 4.27
N LEU A 219 -5.45 -13.27 3.04
CA LEU A 219 -6.25 -12.40 2.19
C LEU A 219 -7.71 -12.40 2.60
N THR A 220 -8.38 -11.29 2.32
CA THR A 220 -9.82 -11.14 2.42
C THR A 220 -10.39 -10.84 1.04
N PHE A 221 -11.39 -11.62 0.62
CA PHE A 221 -12.26 -11.26 -0.49
C PHE A 221 -13.45 -10.48 0.05
N ARG A 222 -13.65 -9.24 -0.43
CA ARG A 222 -14.73 -8.37 0.04
C ARG A 222 -15.65 -7.97 -1.11
N TRP A 223 -16.94 -8.26 -0.94
CA TRP A 223 -18.00 -7.70 -1.77
C TRP A 223 -18.30 -6.27 -1.31
N LEU A 224 -18.08 -5.30 -2.18
CA LEU A 224 -18.36 -3.88 -1.90
C LEU A 224 -19.80 -3.52 -2.26
N ILE A 225 -20.36 -4.18 -3.28
CA ILE A 225 -21.75 -4.04 -3.69
C ILE A 225 -22.41 -5.43 -3.61
N PRO A 226 -23.12 -5.75 -2.51
CA PRO A 226 -23.70 -7.07 -2.31
C PRO A 226 -24.71 -7.48 -3.40
N LEU A 227 -25.40 -6.52 -4.02
CA LEU A 227 -26.33 -6.77 -5.13
C LEU A 227 -25.66 -7.36 -6.38
N GLU A 228 -24.35 -7.25 -6.48
CA GLU A 228 -23.54 -7.76 -7.59
C GLU A 228 -22.76 -9.03 -7.20
N GLU A 229 -23.04 -9.60 -6.02
CA GLU A 229 -22.49 -10.89 -5.62
C GLU A 229 -22.93 -11.97 -6.60
N LEU A 230 -21.95 -12.74 -7.05
CA LEU A 230 -22.17 -13.98 -7.80
C LEU A 230 -21.72 -15.15 -6.91
N PRO A 231 -22.36 -16.32 -7.02
CA PRO A 231 -21.82 -17.52 -6.41
C PRO A 231 -20.41 -17.77 -6.97
N PHE A 232 -19.48 -18.10 -6.08
CA PHE A 232 -18.15 -18.51 -6.52
C PHE A 232 -18.24 -19.82 -7.35
N PRO A 233 -17.33 -20.05 -8.32
CA PRO A 233 -17.37 -21.25 -9.16
C PRO A 233 -17.09 -22.52 -8.36
N LYS A 234 -17.99 -23.51 -8.41
CA LYS A 234 -17.91 -24.72 -7.57
C LYS A 234 -16.62 -25.51 -7.75
N GLU A 235 -16.05 -25.47 -8.95
CA GLU A 235 -14.83 -26.17 -9.33
C GLU A 235 -13.57 -25.51 -8.71
N ILE A 236 -13.67 -24.24 -8.31
CA ILE A 236 -12.56 -23.49 -7.73
C ILE A 236 -13.06 -22.49 -6.69
N MET A 237 -13.27 -22.97 -5.48
CA MET A 237 -13.61 -22.12 -4.33
C MET A 237 -12.38 -21.36 -3.82
N PRO A 238 -12.53 -20.13 -3.28
CA PRO A 238 -11.46 -19.50 -2.52
C PRO A 238 -10.94 -20.44 -1.42
N PRO A 239 -9.62 -20.43 -1.11
CA PRO A 239 -9.08 -21.24 -0.01
C PRO A 239 -9.80 -20.97 1.31
N LYS A 240 -9.91 -22.00 2.17
CA LYS A 240 -10.66 -21.91 3.45
C LYS A 240 -10.22 -20.76 4.36
N HIS A 241 -8.93 -20.39 4.32
CA HIS A 241 -8.39 -19.30 5.14
C HIS A 241 -8.66 -17.90 4.54
N VAL A 242 -9.08 -17.80 3.28
CA VAL A 242 -9.44 -16.51 2.67
C VAL A 242 -10.81 -16.10 3.20
N THR A 243 -10.85 -15.01 3.95
CA THR A 243 -12.08 -14.55 4.60
C THR A 243 -12.99 -13.86 3.57
N LYS A 244 -14.29 -14.19 3.57
CA LYS A 244 -15.32 -13.46 2.81
C LYS A 244 -15.92 -12.34 3.68
N LYS A 245 -15.94 -11.10 3.20
CA LYS A 245 -16.55 -9.94 3.88
C LYS A 245 -17.45 -9.12 2.96
N TYR A 246 -18.23 -8.22 3.55
CA TYR A 246 -19.20 -7.37 2.87
C TYR A 246 -19.07 -5.91 3.29
N GLY A 247 -19.52 -5.00 2.42
CA GLY A 247 -19.57 -3.56 2.67
C GLY A 247 -18.24 -2.87 2.39
N LEU A 248 -18.26 -1.54 2.50
CA LEU A 248 -17.14 -0.65 2.17
C LEU A 248 -15.86 -0.97 2.97
N VAL A 249 -14.71 -0.54 2.42
CA VAL A 249 -13.45 -0.58 3.16
C VAL A 249 -13.38 0.66 4.06
N GLU A 250 -13.32 0.41 5.37
CA GLU A 250 -13.09 1.43 6.37
C GLU A 250 -11.60 1.72 6.50
N LYS A 251 -11.25 3.00 6.61
CA LYS A 251 -9.89 3.40 6.94
C LYS A 251 -9.67 3.11 8.42
N SER A 252 -8.63 2.34 8.72
CA SER A 252 -8.22 2.03 10.08
C SER A 252 -7.02 2.88 10.47
N THR A 253 -7.07 3.45 11.66
CA THR A 253 -5.99 4.23 12.27
C THR A 253 -5.63 3.62 13.61
N SER A 254 -4.34 3.56 13.92
CA SER A 254 -3.84 3.18 15.23
C SER A 254 -3.46 4.43 16.01
N GLU A 255 -3.93 4.55 17.24
CA GLU A 255 -3.54 5.63 18.14
C GLU A 255 -2.11 5.40 18.65
N VAL A 256 -1.31 6.47 18.70
CA VAL A 256 0.04 6.46 19.25
C VAL A 256 0.05 7.36 20.47
N HIS A 257 -0.02 6.75 21.65
CA HIS A 257 0.04 7.47 22.91
C HIS A 257 1.49 7.85 23.25
N SER A 258 1.67 9.01 23.89
CA SER A 258 2.97 9.44 24.42
C SER A 258 3.34 8.79 25.75
N GLU A 259 2.34 8.29 26.49
CA GLU A 259 2.50 7.68 27.82
C GLU A 259 3.07 6.27 27.72
N LYS A 260 4.27 6.05 28.26
CA LYS A 260 4.95 4.75 28.26
C LYS A 260 4.13 3.62 28.92
N GLU A 261 3.31 3.95 29.90
CA GLU A 261 2.49 3.01 30.68
C GLU A 261 1.39 2.34 29.84
N ARG A 262 0.98 2.96 28.72
CA ARG A 262 -0.01 2.38 27.80
C ARG A 262 0.59 1.35 26.84
N PHE A 263 1.92 1.26 26.76
CA PHE A 263 2.59 0.27 25.93
C PHE A 263 2.71 -1.05 26.68
N LEU A 264 2.30 -2.13 26.02
CA LEU A 264 2.53 -3.48 26.52
C LEU A 264 4.03 -3.75 26.59
N LYS A 265 4.49 -4.19 27.76
CA LYS A 265 5.85 -4.68 27.92
C LYS A 265 5.99 -5.99 27.15
N ARG A 266 7.04 -6.06 26.35
CA ARG A 266 7.48 -7.29 25.70
C ARG A 266 7.83 -8.32 26.77
N GLY A 267 7.26 -9.51 26.66
CA GLY A 267 7.58 -10.65 27.52
C GLY A 267 8.35 -11.74 26.78
N ASP A 268 8.51 -12.87 27.45
CA ASP A 268 9.18 -14.04 26.93
C ASP A 268 8.31 -14.77 25.90
N CYS A 269 8.96 -15.56 25.05
CA CYS A 269 8.26 -16.39 24.08
C CYS A 269 7.58 -17.57 24.77
N GLN A 270 6.26 -17.68 24.64
CA GLN A 270 5.45 -18.75 25.24
C GLN A 270 5.81 -20.16 24.73
N LEU A 271 6.52 -20.28 23.60
CA LEU A 271 6.88 -21.57 23.00
C LEU A 271 8.26 -22.09 23.42
N CYS A 272 9.27 -21.21 23.55
CA CYS A 272 10.63 -21.63 23.92
C CYS A 272 11.08 -21.14 25.30
N GLY A 273 10.34 -20.24 25.95
CA GLY A 273 10.68 -19.68 27.25
C GLY A 273 11.73 -18.56 27.24
N GLU A 274 12.35 -18.28 26.09
CA GLU A 274 13.43 -17.29 25.97
C GLU A 274 12.92 -15.87 25.70
N ASP A 275 13.70 -14.85 26.14
CA ASP A 275 13.41 -13.43 25.88
C ASP A 275 13.43 -13.09 24.38
N ILE A 276 12.55 -12.18 23.97
CA ILE A 276 12.41 -11.72 22.59
C ILE A 276 13.25 -10.46 22.41
N LYS A 277 14.51 -10.59 21.97
CA LYS A 277 15.44 -9.45 21.95
C LYS A 277 15.06 -8.31 20.99
N MET A 278 14.41 -8.60 19.85
CA MET A 278 14.10 -7.62 18.81
C MET A 278 12.60 -7.52 18.49
N LEU A 279 12.10 -6.32 18.23
CA LEU A 279 10.70 -6.11 17.82
C LEU A 279 10.34 -6.83 16.51
N SER A 280 11.28 -6.96 15.58
CA SER A 280 11.07 -7.70 14.32
C SER A 280 10.86 -9.20 14.51
N GLN A 281 11.20 -9.73 15.69
CA GLN A 281 10.97 -11.13 16.05
C GLN A 281 9.67 -11.31 16.82
N LEU A 282 9.06 -10.24 17.33
CA LEU A 282 7.89 -10.31 18.18
C LEU A 282 6.62 -10.53 17.36
N VAL A 283 5.87 -11.58 17.69
CA VAL A 283 4.48 -11.77 17.29
C VAL A 283 3.62 -11.90 18.54
N ARG A 284 2.42 -11.34 18.50
CA ARG A 284 1.46 -11.38 19.61
C ARG A 284 0.16 -12.05 19.19
N CYS A 285 -0.54 -12.62 20.16
CA CYS A 285 -1.91 -13.02 19.95
C CYS A 285 -2.78 -11.79 19.59
N PRO A 286 -3.64 -11.88 18.56
CA PRO A 286 -4.55 -10.78 18.20
C PRO A 286 -5.72 -10.62 19.18
N ALA A 287 -5.99 -11.60 20.03
CA ALA A 287 -7.05 -11.50 21.04
C ALA A 287 -6.69 -10.45 22.11
N LEU A 288 -7.59 -9.49 22.34
CA LEU A 288 -7.35 -8.37 23.27
C LEU A 288 -7.14 -8.82 24.72
N THR A 289 -7.68 -9.99 25.08
CA THR A 289 -7.56 -10.58 26.42
C THR A 289 -6.32 -11.46 26.58
N CYS A 290 -5.56 -11.70 25.51
CA CYS A 290 -4.39 -12.56 25.54
C CYS A 290 -3.11 -11.73 25.52
N ALA A 291 -2.24 -11.95 26.52
CA ALA A 291 -0.94 -11.30 26.63
C ALA A 291 0.22 -12.16 26.08
N ALA A 292 -0.09 -13.25 25.37
CA ALA A 292 0.94 -14.17 24.88
C ALA A 292 1.80 -13.53 23.78
N HIS A 293 3.12 -13.69 23.95
CA HIS A 293 4.15 -13.27 23.02
C HIS A 293 4.90 -14.49 22.47
N PHE A 294 5.38 -14.38 21.25
CA PHE A 294 6.09 -15.45 20.56
C PHE A 294 7.22 -14.88 19.71
N HIS A 295 8.34 -15.61 19.59
CA HIS A 295 9.22 -15.38 18.45
C HIS A 295 8.49 -15.79 17.16
N ALA A 296 8.57 -14.97 16.12
CA ALA A 296 8.00 -15.23 14.81
C ALA A 296 8.43 -16.59 14.26
N LYS A 297 9.70 -16.97 14.48
CA LYS A 297 10.26 -18.27 14.07
C LYS A 297 9.63 -19.42 14.86
N CYS A 298 9.54 -19.31 16.19
CA CYS A 298 8.94 -20.36 17.03
C CYS A 298 7.48 -20.59 16.65
N LEU A 299 6.70 -19.52 16.50
CA LEU A 299 5.29 -19.62 16.11
C LEU A 299 5.12 -20.20 14.70
N ALA A 300 5.98 -19.79 13.75
CA ALA A 300 5.96 -20.33 12.40
C ALA A 300 6.31 -21.82 12.38
N SER A 301 7.37 -22.25 13.06
CA SER A 301 7.75 -23.67 13.15
C SER A 301 6.66 -24.50 13.83
N HIS A 302 6.10 -24.01 14.94
CA HIS A 302 5.00 -24.68 15.63
C HIS A 302 3.77 -24.82 14.73
N GLY A 303 3.41 -23.77 13.98
CA GLY A 303 2.27 -23.81 13.06
C GLY A 303 2.49 -24.68 11.82
N LEU A 304 3.74 -24.86 11.36
CA LEU A 304 4.07 -25.72 10.23
C LEU A 304 4.23 -27.19 10.61
N ASN A 305 4.59 -27.49 11.86
CA ASN A 305 4.74 -28.85 12.38
C ASN A 305 3.42 -29.43 12.93
N GLY A 306 2.37 -28.61 13.04
CA GLY A 306 1.07 -28.98 13.60
C GLY A 306 0.08 -29.51 12.57
N GLU A 307 0.51 -30.39 11.66
CA GLU A 307 -0.36 -31.28 10.86
C GLU A 307 -0.25 -32.72 11.37
#